data_AF-A0A1Q9PXZ9-F1
#
_entry.id   AF-A0A1Q9PXZ9-F1
#
_cell.length_a   1.000
_cell.length_b   1.000
_cell.length_c   1.000
_cell.angle_alpha   90.00
_cell.angle_beta   90.00
_cell.angle_gamma   90.00
#
_symmetry.space_group_name_H-M   'P 1'
#
loop_
_entity.id
_entity.type
_entity.pdbx_description
1 polymer ?
#
loop_
_entity_poly.entity_id
_entity_poly.type
_entity_poly.pdbx_seq_one_letter_code
_entity_poly.pdbx_strand_id
1 'polypeptide(L)'
;MNKGYIPKGMVEKEYRWEYINYALYYHLNKMNTDSQLAQKLGMLVKIQESQLMTLQQMAATRGKKLPPSPSYFDPPQQIYDLLDELLTRENELLQEYEGYTHYFLSPSSQSYYLNNIISNKKWQIEKLTELRQCFPNYDDRAARQDYSLENGYRLEKVIDGLTFPTVMTFDDKGNMFLAEAGYAYGAEPGEGRIYQIGPNGQKTEIARGFSVPLTGLTWFEGHFYVAEAGFGKSTSDGCGKITKLAPNGEKTTLVSGLKSCGDHFTGDIKVGPDRMLYFTVGTATNSAVVGTDNQSWVRRNPKFHDTPARDYVVYGKDFITNNPFNPEGSAVETGAFKPFGVPNQDGEVIKGNLYANGVVYRCNLDGSDLQVYADGLRNPFGLTFSPFDQKLYITDNGADNRGSRPINEDWDNFWEVKENGWYGWPDFFSGLPATSPRFRVEGKPKPTFLLKSHPKLAGQPIVRFEPHSSSNKFSFSTNRSFGFVGEAFVGQLGGMDGKSGLKVVRVNLETGQIRDFYTNHVGLEIESGPKRPVAAIFNPEADELYVIDFGLMGPRDKSAGTGSVWRIVRDN
;
A
#
# COMPACT_ATOMS: atom_id res chain seq x y z
N MET A 1 -19.09 -5.44 26.55
CA MET A 1 -19.99 -4.64 25.69
C MET A 1 -19.16 -3.54 25.05
N ASN A 2 -18.99 -3.57 23.73
CA ASN A 2 -18.19 -2.58 23.02
C ASN A 2 -18.94 -1.23 23.08
N LYS A 3 -18.37 -0.21 23.74
CA LYS A 3 -19.01 1.12 23.89
C LYS A 3 -19.08 1.91 22.57
N GLY A 4 -18.66 1.30 21.46
CA GLY A 4 -18.46 1.94 20.17
C GLY A 4 -17.34 2.98 20.22
N TYR A 5 -16.65 3.17 19.10
CA TYR A 5 -15.75 4.29 18.88
C TYR A 5 -15.66 4.56 17.38
N ILE A 6 -15.49 5.82 16.99
CA ILE A 6 -15.15 6.18 15.61
C ILE A 6 -13.65 6.44 15.56
N PRO A 7 -12.91 5.86 14.60
CA PRO A 7 -11.48 6.15 14.42
C PRO A 7 -11.20 7.65 14.35
N LYS A 8 -10.06 8.08 14.92
CA LYS A 8 -9.69 9.49 14.97
C LYS A 8 -9.48 10.04 13.55
N GLY A 9 -10.04 11.21 13.26
CA GLY A 9 -9.88 11.89 11.96
C GLY A 9 -10.78 11.36 10.85
N MET A 10 -11.61 10.34 11.12
CA MET A 10 -12.38 9.68 10.07
C MET A 10 -13.52 10.56 9.54
N VAL A 11 -14.27 11.24 10.42
CA VAL A 11 -15.34 12.17 10.00
C VAL A 11 -14.76 13.33 9.19
N GLU A 12 -13.58 13.81 9.56
CA GLU A 12 -12.86 14.85 8.81
C GLU A 12 -12.42 14.37 7.42
N LYS A 13 -11.95 13.11 7.29
CA LYS A 13 -11.66 12.48 5.99
C LYS A 13 -12.93 12.35 5.14
N GLU A 14 -13.98 11.75 5.70
CA GLU A 14 -15.25 11.53 5.00
C GLU A 14 -15.84 12.82 4.48
N TYR A 15 -15.83 13.89 5.30
CA TYR A 15 -16.30 15.19 4.86
C TYR A 15 -15.52 15.71 3.65
N ARG A 16 -14.18 15.59 3.63
CA ARG A 16 -13.37 15.98 2.46
C ARG A 16 -13.74 15.16 1.24
N TRP A 17 -13.88 13.85 1.39
CA TRP A 17 -14.22 12.95 0.30
C TRP A 17 -15.58 13.23 -0.30
N GLU A 18 -16.60 13.42 0.55
CA GLU A 18 -17.96 13.76 0.16
C GLU A 18 -18.03 15.16 -0.48
N TYR A 19 -17.16 16.08 -0.06
CA TYR A 19 -17.05 17.40 -0.68
C TYR A 19 -16.47 17.32 -2.10
N ILE A 20 -15.47 16.47 -2.30
CA ILE A 20 -14.96 16.19 -3.65
C ILE A 20 -16.03 15.51 -4.51
N ASN A 21 -16.78 14.54 -3.98
CA ASN A 21 -17.90 13.94 -4.71
C ASN A 21 -18.94 14.99 -5.11
N TYR A 22 -19.26 15.95 -4.22
CA TYR A 22 -20.12 17.08 -4.56
C TYR A 22 -19.58 17.89 -5.75
N ALA A 23 -18.30 18.24 -5.72
CA ALA A 23 -17.66 18.96 -6.83
C ALA A 23 -17.70 18.16 -8.14
N LEU A 24 -17.49 16.84 -8.09
CA LEU A 24 -17.57 15.94 -9.23
C LEU A 24 -19.01 15.79 -9.78
N TYR A 25 -20.02 15.64 -8.92
CA TYR A 25 -21.43 15.62 -9.34
C TYR A 25 -21.83 16.95 -9.98
N TYR A 26 -21.38 18.06 -9.41
CA TYR A 26 -21.63 19.39 -9.98
C TYR A 26 -20.95 19.55 -11.34
N HIS A 27 -19.72 19.03 -11.49
CA HIS A 27 -19.00 19.02 -12.76
C HIS A 27 -19.73 18.15 -13.80
N LEU A 28 -20.16 16.94 -13.44
CA LEU A 28 -20.96 16.06 -14.30
C LEU A 28 -22.24 16.75 -14.78
N ASN A 29 -22.95 17.42 -13.88
CA ASN A 29 -24.15 18.17 -14.23
C ASN A 29 -23.86 19.36 -15.17
N LYS A 30 -22.69 19.99 -15.07
CA LYS A 30 -22.26 21.05 -16.01
C LYS A 30 -21.85 20.53 -17.38
N MET A 31 -21.25 19.35 -17.45
CA MET A 31 -20.87 18.70 -18.71
C MET A 31 -22.09 18.17 -19.48
N ASN A 32 -23.21 17.96 -18.79
CA ASN A 32 -24.41 17.41 -19.40
C ASN A 32 -25.09 18.40 -20.36
N THR A 33 -25.19 18.00 -21.62
CA THR A 33 -25.95 18.71 -22.66
C THR A 33 -27.32 18.09 -22.94
N ASP A 34 -27.64 16.95 -22.33
CA ASP A 34 -28.93 16.25 -22.54
C ASP A 34 -29.99 16.78 -21.57
N SER A 35 -31.03 17.41 -22.11
CA SER A 35 -32.15 17.96 -21.34
C SER A 35 -32.96 16.90 -20.60
N GLN A 36 -32.97 15.65 -21.08
CA GLN A 36 -33.66 14.53 -20.44
C GLN A 36 -32.94 14.08 -19.15
N LEU A 37 -31.63 14.25 -19.08
CA LEU A 37 -30.81 13.89 -17.91
C LEU A 37 -30.71 15.01 -16.87
N ALA A 38 -30.97 16.27 -17.25
CA ALA A 38 -30.78 17.44 -16.40
C ALA A 38 -31.50 17.33 -15.04
N GLN A 39 -32.75 16.85 -15.02
CA GLN A 39 -33.50 16.68 -13.77
C GLN A 39 -32.87 15.61 -12.86
N LYS A 40 -32.43 14.48 -13.43
CA LYS A 40 -31.82 13.37 -12.68
C LYS A 40 -30.48 13.77 -12.09
N LEU A 41 -29.62 14.41 -12.89
CA LEU A 41 -28.31 14.90 -12.44
C LEU A 41 -28.46 15.99 -11.37
N GLY A 42 -29.42 16.91 -11.54
CA GLY A 42 -29.74 17.90 -10.51
C GLY A 42 -30.21 17.27 -9.19
N MET A 43 -30.87 16.11 -9.22
CA MET A 43 -31.25 15.37 -8.02
C MET A 43 -30.05 14.71 -7.34
N LEU A 44 -29.11 14.13 -8.09
CA LEU A 44 -27.85 13.59 -7.56
C LEU A 44 -27.05 14.66 -6.79
N VAL A 45 -26.93 15.86 -7.37
CA VAL A 45 -26.26 17.01 -6.71
C VAL A 45 -26.95 17.36 -5.39
N LYS A 46 -28.28 17.49 -5.38
CA LYS A 46 -29.04 17.83 -4.16
C LYS A 46 -28.91 16.79 -3.05
N ILE A 47 -28.89 15.50 -3.41
CA ILE A 47 -28.70 14.43 -2.44
C ILE A 47 -27.30 14.52 -1.82
N GLN A 48 -26.28 14.78 -2.64
CA GLN A 48 -24.93 14.98 -2.15
C GLN A 48 -24.79 16.21 -1.23
N GLU A 49 -25.47 17.31 -1.54
CA GLU A 49 -25.55 18.49 -0.65
C GLU A 49 -26.17 18.13 0.71
N SER A 50 -27.25 17.35 0.71
CA SER A 50 -27.91 16.87 1.93
C SER A 50 -27.00 16.00 2.79
N GLN A 51 -26.17 15.14 2.17
CA GLN A 51 -25.15 14.35 2.88
C GLN A 51 -24.10 15.24 3.54
N LEU A 52 -23.59 16.26 2.84
CA LEU A 52 -22.65 17.22 3.42
C LEU A 52 -23.24 17.95 4.63
N MET A 53 -24.49 18.40 4.54
CA MET A 53 -25.19 19.01 5.67
C MET A 53 -25.35 18.04 6.84
N THR A 54 -25.63 16.77 6.56
CA THR A 54 -25.73 15.72 7.59
C THR A 54 -24.40 15.54 8.32
N LEU A 55 -23.28 15.48 7.59
CA LEU A 55 -21.94 15.38 8.18
C LEU A 55 -21.56 16.62 9.00
N GLN A 56 -21.94 17.81 8.54
CA GLN A 56 -21.76 19.06 9.30
C GLN A 56 -22.54 19.03 10.62
N GLN A 57 -23.79 18.57 10.62
CA GLN A 57 -24.59 18.40 11.83
C GLN A 57 -23.97 17.36 12.78
N MET A 58 -23.49 16.23 12.24
CA MET A 58 -22.79 15.20 13.00
C MET A 58 -21.48 15.70 13.63
N ALA A 59 -20.72 16.53 12.91
CA ALA A 59 -19.52 17.15 13.45
C ALA A 59 -19.85 18.19 14.55
N ALA A 60 -20.84 19.05 14.30
CA ALA A 60 -21.26 20.10 15.24
C ALA A 60 -21.77 19.51 16.57
N THR A 61 -22.62 18.48 16.51
CA THR A 61 -23.13 17.76 17.70
C THR A 61 -22.02 17.10 18.54
N ARG A 62 -20.83 16.91 17.97
CA ARG A 62 -19.64 16.35 18.64
C ARG A 62 -18.59 17.40 18.98
N GLY A 63 -18.89 18.69 18.81
CA GLY A 63 -17.95 19.79 19.05
C GLY A 63 -16.73 19.75 18.13
N LYS A 64 -16.85 19.15 16.94
CA LYS A 64 -15.77 19.04 15.95
C LYS A 64 -15.91 20.13 14.89
N LYS A 65 -14.81 20.83 14.61
CA LYS A 65 -14.72 21.74 13.47
C LYS A 65 -14.22 20.96 12.26
N LEU A 66 -15.00 20.97 11.18
CA LEU A 66 -14.61 20.33 9.92
C LEU A 66 -13.48 21.13 9.25
N PRO A 67 -12.61 20.44 8.48
CA PRO A 67 -11.58 21.12 7.70
C PRO A 67 -12.20 22.05 6.66
N PRO A 68 -11.46 23.08 6.19
CA PRO A 68 -11.89 23.84 5.02
C PRO A 68 -12.02 22.91 3.80
N SER A 69 -12.89 23.30 2.88
CA SER A 69 -13.00 22.68 1.57
C SER A 69 -11.66 22.76 0.82
N PRO A 70 -11.23 21.69 0.13
CA PRO A 70 -10.03 21.73 -0.70
C PRO A 70 -10.12 22.87 -1.72
N SER A 71 -9.03 23.62 -1.89
CA SER A 71 -8.98 24.76 -2.82
C SER A 71 -8.88 24.34 -4.29
N TYR A 72 -8.58 23.07 -4.54
CA TYR A 72 -8.37 22.51 -5.87
C TYR A 72 -8.89 21.06 -5.92
N PHE A 73 -9.43 20.67 -7.07
CA PHE A 73 -9.71 19.28 -7.43
C PHE A 73 -9.49 19.13 -8.94
N ASP A 74 -9.20 17.92 -9.38
CA ASP A 74 -8.78 17.64 -10.75
C ASP A 74 -9.79 16.72 -11.46
N PRO A 75 -10.93 17.20 -11.96
CA PRO A 75 -11.97 16.32 -12.50
C PRO A 75 -11.56 15.64 -13.82
N PRO A 76 -11.97 14.36 -14.04
CA PRO A 76 -11.84 13.76 -15.36
C PRO A 76 -12.60 14.56 -16.43
N GLN A 77 -12.00 14.68 -17.60
CA GLN A 77 -12.55 15.49 -18.70
C GLN A 77 -13.57 14.72 -19.55
N GLN A 78 -13.62 13.40 -19.43
CA GLN A 78 -14.63 12.57 -20.10
C GLN A 78 -15.72 12.16 -19.13
N ILE A 79 -16.98 12.16 -19.60
CA ILE A 79 -18.13 11.74 -18.77
C ILE A 79 -17.97 10.28 -18.32
N TYR A 80 -17.41 9.42 -19.18
CA TYR A 80 -17.13 8.01 -18.87
C TYR A 80 -16.25 7.89 -17.61
N ASP A 81 -15.07 8.51 -17.63
CA ASP A 81 -14.09 8.49 -16.53
C ASP A 81 -14.64 9.16 -15.26
N LEU A 82 -15.39 10.26 -15.40
CA LEU A 82 -16.01 10.96 -14.28
C LEU A 82 -17.05 10.11 -13.55
N LEU A 83 -17.88 9.38 -14.30
CA LEU A 83 -18.85 8.44 -13.73
C LEU A 83 -18.14 7.27 -13.04
N ASP A 84 -17.02 6.81 -13.59
CA ASP A 84 -16.20 5.74 -13.00
C ASP A 84 -15.59 6.13 -11.66
N GLU A 85 -15.01 7.34 -11.59
CA GLU A 85 -14.47 7.89 -10.35
C GLU A 85 -15.56 8.09 -9.31
N LEU A 86 -16.72 8.67 -9.69
CA LEU A 86 -17.86 8.82 -8.80
C LEU A 86 -18.34 7.46 -8.26
N LEU A 87 -18.49 6.45 -9.12
CA LEU A 87 -18.88 5.10 -8.69
C LEU A 87 -17.89 4.50 -7.70
N THR A 88 -16.60 4.59 -8.00
CA THR A 88 -15.54 4.05 -7.14
C THR A 88 -15.58 4.71 -5.76
N ARG A 89 -15.62 6.05 -5.73
CA ARG A 89 -15.63 6.84 -4.49
C ARG A 89 -16.90 6.63 -3.67
N GLU A 90 -18.07 6.55 -4.32
CA GLU A 90 -19.33 6.28 -3.63
C GLU A 90 -19.36 4.87 -3.03
N ASN A 91 -18.87 3.86 -3.77
CA ASN A 91 -18.77 2.49 -3.26
C ASN A 91 -17.81 2.40 -2.07
N GLU A 92 -16.64 3.05 -2.14
CA GLU A 92 -15.68 3.07 -1.04
C GLU A 92 -16.29 3.65 0.24
N LEU A 93 -16.92 4.83 0.15
CA LEU A 93 -17.57 5.46 1.30
C LEU A 93 -18.74 4.63 1.81
N LEU A 94 -19.53 4.01 0.94
CA LEU A 94 -20.61 3.11 1.37
C LEU A 94 -20.06 1.97 2.23
N GLN A 95 -18.94 1.35 1.84
CA GLN A 95 -18.31 0.29 2.64
C GLN A 95 -17.83 0.80 4.01
N GLU A 96 -17.28 2.01 4.09
CA GLU A 96 -16.90 2.64 5.36
C GLU A 96 -18.12 2.86 6.27
N TYR A 97 -19.19 3.46 5.73
CA TYR A 97 -20.41 3.74 6.49
C TYR A 97 -21.13 2.47 6.95
N GLU A 98 -21.18 1.42 6.12
CA GLU A 98 -21.70 0.12 6.53
C GLU A 98 -20.80 -0.54 7.57
N GLY A 99 -19.47 -0.41 7.45
CA GLY A 99 -18.53 -0.87 8.46
C GLY A 99 -18.79 -0.29 9.85
N TYR A 100 -19.25 0.97 9.92
CA TYR A 100 -19.58 1.60 11.19
C TYR A 100 -20.72 0.96 11.95
N THR A 101 -21.83 0.71 11.27
CA THR A 101 -23.05 0.21 11.90
C THR A 101 -22.85 -1.19 12.45
N HIS A 102 -21.93 -1.96 11.85
CA HIS A 102 -21.66 -3.34 12.21
C HIS A 102 -20.55 -3.49 13.27
N TYR A 103 -19.59 -2.56 13.35
CA TYR A 103 -18.40 -2.75 14.20
C TYR A 103 -18.06 -1.58 15.11
N PHE A 104 -18.06 -0.36 14.58
CA PHE A 104 -17.56 0.81 15.29
C PHE A 104 -18.61 1.45 16.21
N LEU A 105 -19.91 1.28 15.93
CA LEU A 105 -20.99 1.84 16.73
C LEU A 105 -21.73 0.75 17.49
N SER A 106 -22.23 1.07 18.69
CA SER A 106 -23.15 0.14 19.36
C SER A 106 -24.46 0.06 18.59
N PRO A 107 -25.21 -1.06 18.65
CA PRO A 107 -26.53 -1.18 18.02
C PRO A 107 -27.50 -0.07 18.48
N SER A 108 -27.39 0.37 19.74
CA SER A 108 -28.16 1.49 20.30
C SER A 108 -27.69 2.88 19.87
N SER A 109 -26.52 3.00 19.23
CA SER A 109 -25.93 4.24 18.73
C SER A 109 -26.15 4.43 17.21
N GLN A 110 -26.93 3.56 16.56
CA GLN A 110 -27.26 3.71 15.15
C GLN A 110 -28.09 4.98 14.96
N SER A 111 -27.43 5.99 14.41
CA SER A 111 -28.03 7.29 14.20
C SER A 111 -28.87 7.29 12.93
N TYR A 112 -30.07 7.87 13.00
CA TYR A 112 -30.90 8.19 11.83
C TYR A 112 -30.08 8.83 10.69
N TYR A 113 -29.11 9.68 11.03
CA TYR A 113 -28.19 10.33 10.09
C TYR A 113 -27.37 9.34 9.26
N LEU A 114 -26.80 8.30 9.90
CA LEU A 114 -25.95 7.34 9.20
C LEU A 114 -26.77 6.41 8.30
N ASN A 115 -27.95 5.99 8.75
CA ASN A 115 -28.87 5.20 7.91
C ASN A 115 -29.30 6.00 6.68
N ASN A 116 -29.58 7.30 6.83
CA ASN A 116 -29.90 8.16 5.70
C ASN A 116 -28.74 8.28 4.70
N ILE A 117 -27.50 8.49 5.18
CA ILE A 117 -26.31 8.51 4.32
C ILE A 117 -26.18 7.18 3.55
N ILE A 118 -26.26 6.04 4.24
CA ILE A 118 -26.15 4.70 3.61
C ILE A 118 -27.23 4.50 2.54
N SER A 119 -28.48 4.87 2.83
CA SER A 119 -29.58 4.78 1.87
C SER A 119 -29.37 5.66 0.65
N ASN A 120 -28.92 6.92 0.84
CA ASN A 120 -28.65 7.84 -0.24
C ASN A 120 -27.51 7.34 -1.14
N LYS A 121 -26.44 6.80 -0.55
CA LYS A 121 -25.33 6.22 -1.32
C LYS A 121 -25.74 5.03 -2.15
N LYS A 122 -26.54 4.11 -1.61
CA LYS A 122 -27.07 2.97 -2.38
C LYS A 122 -27.84 3.45 -3.60
N TRP A 123 -28.70 4.45 -3.41
CA TRP A 123 -29.45 5.06 -4.51
C TRP A 123 -28.54 5.77 -5.52
N GLN A 124 -27.56 6.55 -5.06
CA GLN A 124 -26.58 7.23 -5.91
C GLN A 124 -25.78 6.25 -6.76
N ILE A 125 -25.29 5.16 -6.16
CA ILE A 125 -24.54 4.10 -6.86
C ILE A 125 -25.42 3.43 -7.92
N GLU A 126 -26.67 3.11 -7.60
CA GLU A 126 -27.63 2.55 -8.56
C GLU A 126 -27.79 3.48 -9.78
N LYS A 127 -28.03 4.79 -9.54
CA LYS A 127 -28.23 5.76 -10.62
C LYS A 127 -26.96 6.05 -11.41
N LEU A 128 -25.81 6.12 -10.74
CA LEU A 128 -24.53 6.23 -11.41
C LEU A 128 -24.25 5.01 -12.29
N THR A 129 -24.61 3.80 -11.84
CA THR A 129 -24.45 2.56 -12.60
C THR A 129 -25.33 2.56 -13.86
N GLU A 130 -26.58 2.99 -13.74
CA GLU A 130 -27.48 3.19 -14.90
C GLU A 130 -26.89 4.22 -15.88
N LEU A 131 -26.46 5.38 -15.39
CA LEU A 131 -25.87 6.43 -16.22
C LEU A 131 -24.60 5.93 -16.92
N ARG A 132 -23.74 5.21 -16.20
CA ARG A 132 -22.49 4.63 -16.71
C ARG A 132 -22.71 3.81 -17.96
N GLN A 133 -23.78 3.01 -17.99
CA GLN A 133 -24.14 2.15 -19.13
C GLN A 133 -24.59 2.95 -20.36
N CYS A 134 -25.05 4.19 -20.18
CA CYS A 134 -25.46 5.06 -21.28
C CYS A 134 -24.29 5.75 -21.99
N PHE A 135 -23.12 5.83 -21.37
CA PHE A 135 -21.93 6.43 -21.96
C PHE A 135 -20.95 5.32 -22.35
N PRO A 136 -20.68 5.09 -23.64
CA PRO A 136 -19.71 4.08 -24.04
C PRO A 136 -18.30 4.50 -23.63
N ASN A 137 -17.43 3.51 -23.44
CA ASN A 137 -16.00 3.79 -23.25
C ASN A 137 -15.43 4.24 -24.59
N TYR A 138 -15.23 5.54 -24.76
CA TYR A 138 -14.50 6.09 -25.90
C TYR A 138 -13.00 6.11 -25.58
N ASP A 139 -12.43 4.96 -25.24
CA ASP A 139 -10.98 4.83 -25.15
C ASP A 139 -10.39 4.62 -26.54
N ASP A 140 -10.46 5.66 -27.37
CA ASP A 140 -9.77 5.74 -28.66
C ASP A 140 -8.30 6.16 -28.48
N ARG A 141 -7.84 6.35 -27.23
CA ARG A 141 -6.46 6.77 -26.90
C ARG A 141 -5.52 5.58 -26.73
N ALA A 142 -6.03 4.42 -26.35
CA ALA A 142 -5.24 3.19 -26.20
C ALA A 142 -4.98 2.41 -27.51
N ALA A 143 -5.66 2.72 -28.62
CA ALA A 143 -5.60 1.86 -29.80
C ALA A 143 -4.28 1.91 -30.61
N ARG A 144 -3.27 2.72 -30.23
CA ARG A 144 -2.03 2.89 -31.02
C ARG A 144 -0.72 3.08 -30.26
N GLN A 145 -0.71 3.19 -28.93
CA GLN A 145 0.53 3.43 -28.16
C GLN A 145 0.71 2.39 -27.04
N ASP A 146 1.93 1.91 -26.86
CA ASP A 146 2.26 0.88 -25.86
C ASP A 146 2.04 1.37 -24.42
N TYR A 147 2.16 2.69 -24.20
CA TYR A 147 1.96 3.34 -22.91
C TYR A 147 1.35 4.73 -23.09
N SER A 148 0.77 5.28 -22.02
CA SER A 148 0.41 6.70 -21.91
C SER A 148 1.25 7.38 -20.84
N LEU A 149 1.52 8.67 -21.04
CA LEU A 149 2.21 9.55 -20.10
C LEU A 149 1.41 10.86 -20.00
N GLU A 150 1.45 11.50 -18.83
CA GLU A 150 0.86 12.82 -18.61
C GLU A 150 1.34 13.83 -19.67
N ASN A 151 0.43 14.67 -20.15
CA ASN A 151 0.74 15.60 -21.23
C ASN A 151 1.81 16.63 -20.80
N GLY A 152 2.73 16.93 -21.71
CA GLY A 152 3.84 17.86 -21.44
C GLY A 152 4.99 17.23 -20.65
N TYR A 153 5.09 15.90 -20.67
CA TYR A 153 6.23 15.16 -20.16
C TYR A 153 6.75 14.20 -21.23
N ARG A 154 8.01 13.83 -21.09
CA ARG A 154 8.65 12.79 -21.89
C ARG A 154 9.33 11.75 -20.99
N LEU A 155 9.43 10.54 -21.51
CA LEU A 155 10.02 9.38 -20.87
C LEU A 155 11.35 9.04 -21.54
N GLU A 156 12.41 8.89 -20.75
CA GLU A 156 13.77 8.63 -21.22
C GLU A 156 14.35 7.41 -20.49
N LYS A 157 14.93 6.46 -21.22
CA LYS A 157 15.62 5.32 -20.59
C LYS A 157 16.99 5.77 -20.09
N VAL A 158 17.28 5.52 -18.82
CA VAL A 158 18.58 5.82 -18.19
C VAL A 158 19.51 4.64 -18.30
N ILE A 159 19.03 3.44 -17.95
CA ILE A 159 19.78 2.18 -17.97
C ILE A 159 18.82 0.98 -18.02
N ASP A 160 19.23 -0.11 -18.64
CA ASP A 160 18.59 -1.43 -18.55
C ASP A 160 19.61 -2.53 -18.20
N GLY A 161 19.23 -3.81 -18.29
CA GLY A 161 20.12 -4.89 -17.89
C GLY A 161 20.25 -5.06 -16.37
N LEU A 162 19.29 -4.55 -15.60
CA LEU A 162 19.30 -4.61 -14.14
C LEU A 162 18.63 -5.87 -13.61
N THR A 163 19.14 -6.40 -12.51
CA THR A 163 18.60 -7.58 -11.84
C THR A 163 17.77 -7.19 -10.63
N PHE A 164 16.45 -7.14 -10.82
CA PHE A 164 15.47 -6.86 -9.75
C PHE A 164 15.77 -5.54 -9.01
N PRO A 165 15.90 -4.40 -9.70
CA PRO A 165 16.11 -3.13 -9.02
C PRO A 165 14.87 -2.76 -8.19
N THR A 166 15.06 -2.29 -6.96
CA THR A 166 13.94 -2.05 -6.02
C THR A 166 13.87 -0.65 -5.44
N VAL A 167 14.99 0.06 -5.39
CA VAL A 167 15.10 1.37 -4.76
C VAL A 167 16.33 2.11 -5.25
N MET A 168 16.26 3.43 -5.26
CA MET A 168 17.39 4.32 -5.48
C MET A 168 17.43 5.43 -4.44
N THR A 169 18.60 6.04 -4.28
CA THR A 169 18.84 7.22 -3.44
C THR A 169 19.90 8.11 -4.08
N PHE A 170 20.09 9.30 -3.53
CA PHE A 170 21.10 10.25 -3.97
C PHE A 170 22.01 10.62 -2.80
N ASP A 171 23.29 10.84 -3.05
CA ASP A 171 24.17 11.46 -2.06
C ASP A 171 24.00 12.99 -2.02
N ASP A 172 24.73 13.64 -1.11
CA ASP A 172 24.71 15.09 -0.92
C ASP A 172 25.24 15.89 -2.14
N LYS A 173 25.80 15.20 -3.14
CA LYS A 173 26.31 15.77 -4.40
C LYS A 173 25.40 15.47 -5.59
N GLY A 174 24.27 14.81 -5.37
CA GLY A 174 23.33 14.40 -6.43
C GLY A 174 23.78 13.16 -7.22
N ASN A 175 24.78 12.41 -6.75
CA ASN A 175 25.15 11.14 -7.39
C ASN A 175 24.06 10.10 -7.11
N MET A 176 23.62 9.42 -8.17
CA MET A 176 22.59 8.39 -8.10
C MET A 176 23.15 7.04 -7.67
N PHE A 177 22.49 6.41 -6.69
CA PHE A 177 22.77 5.04 -6.27
C PHE A 177 21.52 4.18 -6.35
N LEU A 178 21.68 2.96 -6.85
CA LEU A 178 20.61 2.01 -7.11
C LEU A 178 20.90 0.69 -6.40
N ALA A 179 19.89 0.09 -5.80
CA ALA A 179 19.98 -1.27 -5.26
C ALA A 179 19.31 -2.31 -6.17
N GLU A 180 20.05 -3.38 -6.45
CA GLU A 180 19.52 -4.64 -6.98
C GLU A 180 19.17 -5.57 -5.80
N ALA A 181 17.93 -6.04 -5.74
CA ALA A 181 17.44 -6.82 -4.60
C ALA A 181 18.10 -8.18 -4.48
N GLY A 182 18.55 -8.75 -5.58
CA GLY A 182 19.10 -10.10 -5.61
C GLY A 182 18.06 -11.21 -5.40
N TYR A 183 16.76 -10.90 -5.34
CA TYR A 183 15.67 -11.87 -5.27
C TYR A 183 14.39 -11.30 -5.89
N ALA A 184 13.59 -12.20 -6.48
CA ALA A 184 12.23 -11.97 -6.94
C ALA A 184 11.41 -13.23 -6.62
N TYR A 185 10.09 -13.11 -6.47
CA TYR A 185 9.24 -14.29 -6.31
C TYR A 185 9.40 -15.22 -7.52
N GLY A 186 9.62 -16.52 -7.24
CA GLY A 186 9.89 -17.55 -8.25
C GLY A 186 11.34 -17.60 -8.77
N ALA A 187 12.24 -16.71 -8.31
CA ALA A 187 13.65 -16.76 -8.64
C ALA A 187 14.46 -17.43 -7.52
N GLU A 188 15.52 -18.14 -7.89
CA GLU A 188 16.54 -18.56 -6.92
C GLU A 188 17.26 -17.34 -6.32
N PRO A 189 17.53 -17.33 -5.00
CA PRO A 189 18.18 -16.21 -4.32
C PRO A 189 19.61 -16.03 -4.84
N GLY A 190 19.97 -14.77 -5.09
CA GLY A 190 21.32 -14.35 -5.47
C GLY A 190 21.93 -13.51 -4.35
N GLU A 191 22.56 -12.40 -4.72
CA GLU A 191 23.07 -11.42 -3.77
C GLU A 191 22.48 -10.05 -4.03
N GLY A 192 22.26 -9.28 -2.96
CA GLY A 192 21.93 -7.86 -3.08
C GLY A 192 23.17 -7.05 -3.39
N ARG A 193 23.02 -6.00 -4.20
CA ARG A 193 24.13 -5.14 -4.66
C ARG A 193 23.69 -3.68 -4.70
N ILE A 194 24.64 -2.78 -4.50
CA ILE A 194 24.48 -1.34 -4.64
C ILE A 194 25.42 -0.88 -5.75
N TYR A 195 24.88 -0.11 -6.69
CA TYR A 195 25.62 0.49 -7.78
C TYR A 195 25.48 2.00 -7.74
N GLN A 196 26.51 2.70 -8.22
CA GLN A 196 26.38 4.06 -8.68
C GLN A 196 25.99 4.04 -10.16
N ILE A 197 25.01 4.86 -10.54
CA ILE A 197 24.59 5.05 -11.92
C ILE A 197 25.08 6.41 -12.38
N GLY A 198 26.00 6.42 -13.34
CA GLY A 198 26.53 7.63 -13.95
C GLY A 198 25.51 8.31 -14.86
N PRO A 199 25.72 9.59 -15.20
CA PRO A 199 24.80 10.38 -16.04
C PRO A 199 24.62 9.84 -17.47
N ASN A 200 25.56 9.00 -17.93
CA ASN A 200 25.53 8.30 -19.21
C ASN A 200 25.02 6.85 -19.10
N GLY A 201 24.39 6.47 -17.98
CA GLY A 201 23.96 5.10 -17.71
C GLY A 201 25.09 4.15 -17.34
N GLN A 202 26.31 4.63 -17.09
CA GLN A 202 27.41 3.77 -16.66
C GLN A 202 27.13 3.20 -15.27
N LYS A 203 27.15 1.87 -15.14
CA LYS A 203 26.93 1.16 -13.88
C LYS A 203 28.27 0.81 -13.21
N THR A 204 28.50 1.32 -12.00
CA THR A 204 29.69 1.02 -11.19
C THR A 204 29.28 0.32 -9.89
N GLU A 205 29.80 -0.87 -9.61
CA GLU A 205 29.50 -1.58 -8.35
C GLU A 205 30.18 -0.88 -7.17
N ILE A 206 29.38 -0.54 -6.15
CA ILE A 206 29.84 0.10 -4.91
C ILE A 206 30.00 -0.93 -3.81
N ALA A 207 29.03 -1.85 -3.70
CA ALA A 207 29.08 -2.93 -2.72
C ALA A 207 28.20 -4.11 -3.14
N ARG A 208 28.63 -5.32 -2.77
CA ARG A 208 27.93 -6.60 -3.04
C ARG A 208 27.86 -7.50 -1.82
N GLY A 209 27.16 -8.62 -1.89
CA GLY A 209 27.06 -9.58 -0.78
C GLY A 209 26.09 -9.16 0.32
N PHE A 210 25.05 -8.40 -0.02
CA PHE A 210 23.92 -8.16 0.88
C PHE A 210 22.97 -9.36 0.87
N SER A 211 22.33 -9.60 2.01
CA SER A 211 21.24 -10.56 2.18
C SER A 211 20.02 -10.11 1.39
N VAL A 212 19.29 -11.07 0.82
CA VAL A 212 18.23 -10.80 -0.16
C VAL A 212 16.83 -11.00 0.41
N PRO A 213 15.80 -10.34 -0.13
CA PRO A 213 15.94 -9.15 -0.97
C PRO A 213 16.54 -7.97 -0.20
N LEU A 214 17.35 -7.18 -0.90
CA LEU A 214 17.70 -5.80 -0.53
C LEU A 214 16.58 -4.90 -1.07
N THR A 215 15.82 -4.30 -0.17
CA THR A 215 14.59 -3.58 -0.51
C THR A 215 14.64 -2.11 -0.14
N GLY A 216 15.44 -1.73 0.86
CA GLY A 216 15.58 -0.34 1.30
C GLY A 216 17.01 0.16 1.20
N LEU A 217 17.14 1.40 0.75
CA LEU A 217 18.42 2.12 0.62
C LEU A 217 18.17 3.61 0.87
N THR A 218 18.90 4.21 1.80
CA THR A 218 18.94 5.67 1.97
C THR A 218 20.36 6.13 2.24
N TRP A 219 20.72 7.28 1.66
CA TRP A 219 21.93 8.02 2.03
C TRP A 219 21.65 8.96 3.20
N PHE A 220 22.58 9.07 4.13
CA PHE A 220 22.59 10.12 5.14
C PHE A 220 23.99 10.31 5.73
N GLU A 221 24.48 11.56 5.74
CA GLU A 221 25.75 11.97 6.35
C GLU A 221 26.94 11.08 5.95
N GLY A 222 27.15 10.89 4.65
CA GLY A 222 28.28 10.12 4.15
C GLY A 222 28.11 8.60 4.19
N HIS A 223 26.95 8.07 4.58
CA HIS A 223 26.75 6.63 4.75
C HIS A 223 25.48 6.16 4.04
N PHE A 224 25.48 4.91 3.60
CA PHE A 224 24.25 4.23 3.21
C PHE A 224 23.68 3.45 4.41
N TYR A 225 22.37 3.49 4.55
CA TYR A 225 21.60 2.61 5.43
C TYR A 225 20.77 1.68 4.55
N VAL A 226 20.89 0.38 4.81
CA VAL A 226 20.43 -0.68 3.91
C VAL A 226 19.50 -1.62 4.68
N ALA A 227 18.32 -1.88 4.11
CA ALA A 227 17.36 -2.85 4.65
C ALA A 227 17.43 -4.16 3.87
N GLU A 228 17.67 -5.26 4.58
CA GLU A 228 17.89 -6.60 4.02
C GLU A 228 16.97 -7.62 4.70
N ALA A 229 16.41 -8.57 3.95
CA ALA A 229 15.46 -9.54 4.51
C ALA A 229 16.09 -10.89 4.91
N GLY A 230 17.13 -11.36 4.22
CA GLY A 230 17.74 -12.66 4.50
C GLY A 230 16.92 -13.89 4.10
N PHE A 231 16.06 -13.77 3.10
CA PHE A 231 15.40 -14.91 2.45
C PHE A 231 16.42 -15.98 2.06
N GLY A 232 16.08 -17.26 2.26
CA GLY A 232 17.06 -18.34 2.10
C GLY A 232 17.49 -18.95 3.43
N LYS A 233 17.60 -18.12 4.47
CA LYS A 233 18.19 -18.53 5.76
C LYS A 233 17.20 -19.32 6.62
N SER A 234 17.74 -20.27 7.38
CA SER A 234 16.98 -21.07 8.35
C SER A 234 17.22 -20.51 9.76
N THR A 235 16.26 -19.77 10.28
CA THR A 235 16.32 -19.17 11.63
C THR A 235 14.91 -19.05 12.18
N SER A 236 14.65 -19.52 13.41
CA SER A 236 13.39 -19.28 14.10
C SER A 236 13.20 -17.83 14.53
N ASP A 237 14.30 -17.11 14.73
CA ASP A 237 14.30 -15.84 15.46
C ASP A 237 14.19 -14.62 14.53
N GLY A 238 14.50 -14.77 13.24
CA GLY A 238 14.46 -13.73 12.21
C GLY A 238 15.75 -13.69 11.39
N CYS A 239 15.65 -13.28 10.12
CA CYS A 239 16.74 -13.34 9.14
C CYS A 239 17.11 -11.98 8.55
N GLY A 240 16.29 -10.95 8.80
CA GLY A 240 16.52 -9.60 8.30
C GLY A 240 17.45 -8.80 9.18
N LYS A 241 18.00 -7.75 8.57
CA LYS A 241 18.93 -6.83 9.23
C LYS A 241 18.92 -5.44 8.59
N ILE A 242 19.35 -4.47 9.37
CA ILE A 242 19.71 -3.13 8.92
C ILE A 242 21.24 -3.01 8.96
N THR A 243 21.83 -2.60 7.84
CA THR A 243 23.28 -2.47 7.69
C THR A 243 23.63 -1.02 7.35
N LYS A 244 24.63 -0.47 8.04
CA LYS A 244 25.31 0.77 7.66
C LYS A 244 26.50 0.43 6.77
N LEU A 245 26.60 1.06 5.61
CA LEU A 245 27.74 0.96 4.70
C LEU A 245 28.46 2.31 4.65
N ALA A 246 29.74 2.31 5.03
CA ALA A 246 30.61 3.47 4.98
C ALA A 246 31.28 3.64 3.61
N PRO A 247 31.78 4.85 3.26
CA PRO A 247 32.41 5.12 1.97
C PRO A 247 33.62 4.25 1.64
N ASN A 248 34.32 3.75 2.66
CA ASN A 248 35.46 2.85 2.53
C ASN A 248 35.05 1.39 2.23
N GLY A 249 33.75 1.10 2.11
CA GLY A 249 33.20 -0.23 1.88
C GLY A 249 32.89 -1.04 3.14
N GLU A 250 33.19 -0.50 4.34
CA GLU A 250 32.94 -1.18 5.61
C GLU A 250 31.43 -1.31 5.89
N LYS A 251 31.01 -2.52 6.29
CA LYS A 251 29.62 -2.83 6.62
C LYS A 251 29.46 -3.13 8.10
N THR A 252 28.64 -2.34 8.78
CA THR A 252 28.27 -2.54 10.19
C THR A 252 26.81 -2.96 10.28
N THR A 253 26.52 -4.09 10.93
CA THR A 253 25.13 -4.48 11.23
C THR A 253 24.64 -3.64 12.40
N LEU A 254 23.57 -2.87 12.19
CA LEU A 254 22.96 -2.01 13.21
C LEU A 254 21.85 -2.74 13.96
N VAL A 255 21.02 -3.47 13.23
CA VAL A 255 19.92 -4.27 13.76
C VAL A 255 19.92 -5.62 13.06
N SER A 256 19.73 -6.71 13.80
CA SER A 256 19.64 -8.07 13.27
C SER A 256 18.48 -8.84 13.89
N GLY A 257 18.07 -9.93 13.25
CA GLY A 257 16.98 -10.79 13.78
C GLY A 257 15.59 -10.25 13.45
N LEU A 258 15.46 -9.38 12.45
CA LEU A 258 14.15 -8.91 12.00
C LEU A 258 13.37 -10.09 11.40
N LYS A 259 12.07 -10.16 11.70
CA LYS A 259 11.20 -11.28 11.30
C LYS A 259 10.74 -11.20 9.83
N SER A 260 11.68 -11.20 8.91
CA SER A 260 11.46 -11.05 7.47
C SER A 260 11.65 -12.34 6.67
N CYS A 261 11.37 -13.51 7.27
CA CYS A 261 11.64 -14.82 6.65
C CYS A 261 10.42 -15.47 5.99
N GLY A 262 9.26 -14.82 6.07
CA GLY A 262 8.01 -15.32 5.53
C GLY A 262 7.72 -14.78 4.14
N ASP A 263 6.44 -14.50 3.88
CA ASP A 263 5.97 -14.00 2.59
C ASP A 263 6.43 -12.58 2.31
N HIS A 264 6.44 -11.71 3.33
CA HIS A 264 6.77 -10.29 3.20
C HIS A 264 8.03 -9.94 3.99
N PHE A 265 8.82 -9.05 3.42
CA PHE A 265 10.21 -8.80 3.82
C PHE A 265 10.35 -7.51 4.64
N THR A 266 11.59 -7.19 5.04
CA THR A 266 11.94 -5.81 5.41
C THR A 266 11.64 -4.92 4.19
N GLY A 267 10.99 -3.78 4.37
CA GLY A 267 10.65 -2.86 3.28
C GLY A 267 11.67 -1.74 3.12
N ASP A 268 11.21 -0.51 2.88
CA ASP A 268 12.08 0.66 2.75
C ASP A 268 12.69 1.11 4.10
N ILE A 269 13.68 2.00 4.03
CA ILE A 269 14.35 2.64 5.17
C ILE A 269 14.58 4.12 4.86
N LYS A 270 14.31 5.00 5.83
CA LYS A 270 14.55 6.45 5.75
C LYS A 270 15.09 7.00 7.06
N VAL A 271 15.79 8.12 6.99
CA VAL A 271 16.10 8.93 8.16
C VAL A 271 15.00 9.97 8.34
N GLY A 272 14.40 10.00 9.53
CA GLY A 272 13.35 10.95 9.88
C GLY A 272 13.89 12.35 10.19
N PRO A 273 13.00 13.36 10.32
CA PRO A 273 13.36 14.73 10.70
C PRO A 273 13.98 14.82 12.10
N ASP A 274 13.74 13.82 12.94
CA ASP A 274 14.33 13.63 14.27
C ASP A 274 15.72 12.97 14.23
N ARG A 275 16.26 12.72 13.03
CA ARG A 275 17.55 12.06 12.78
C ARG A 275 17.62 10.62 13.29
N MET A 276 16.49 9.91 13.29
CA MET A 276 16.42 8.47 13.58
C MET A 276 16.12 7.66 12.32
N LEU A 277 16.50 6.38 12.31
CA LEU A 277 16.15 5.45 11.23
C LEU A 277 14.73 4.96 11.43
N TYR A 278 13.97 4.95 10.33
CA TYR A 278 12.64 4.36 10.22
C TYR A 278 12.65 3.31 9.13
N PHE A 279 12.18 2.11 9.43
CA PHE A 279 12.13 1.00 8.46
C PHE A 279 10.96 0.07 8.74
N THR A 280 10.50 -0.63 7.72
CA THR A 280 9.32 -1.50 7.83
C THR A 280 9.67 -2.98 7.80
N VAL A 281 8.86 -3.80 8.46
CA VAL A 281 8.90 -5.26 8.35
C VAL A 281 7.49 -5.78 8.10
N GLY A 282 7.30 -6.45 6.96
CA GLY A 282 6.03 -7.05 6.58
C GLY A 282 5.67 -8.31 7.38
N THR A 283 4.48 -8.83 7.15
CA THR A 283 3.97 -10.05 7.79
C THR A 283 4.59 -11.32 7.22
N ALA A 284 4.71 -12.35 8.04
CA ALA A 284 5.12 -13.67 7.63
C ALA A 284 4.07 -14.35 6.72
N THR A 285 2.79 -14.04 6.94
CA THR A 285 1.66 -14.67 6.24
C THR A 285 0.73 -13.65 5.60
N ASN A 286 -0.22 -14.13 4.80
CA ASN A 286 -1.27 -13.31 4.21
C ASN A 286 -2.21 -12.69 5.27
N SER A 287 -2.61 -13.47 6.29
CA SER A 287 -3.73 -13.11 7.19
C SER A 287 -3.63 -13.72 8.60
N ALA A 288 -2.40 -13.80 9.13
CA ALA A 288 -1.96 -14.27 10.46
C ALA A 288 -2.04 -15.77 10.71
N VAL A 289 -2.28 -16.58 9.68
CA VAL A 289 -2.40 -18.04 9.78
C VAL A 289 -1.40 -18.65 8.82
N VAL A 290 -0.51 -19.48 9.33
CA VAL A 290 0.41 -20.24 8.48
C VAL A 290 -0.39 -21.32 7.74
N GLY A 291 -0.31 -21.32 6.41
CA GLY A 291 -1.12 -22.18 5.56
C GLY A 291 -0.32 -22.84 4.44
N THR A 292 -1.06 -23.50 3.54
CA THR A 292 -0.49 -24.18 2.38
C THR A 292 0.10 -23.22 1.34
N ASP A 293 -0.24 -21.94 1.41
CA ASP A 293 0.33 -20.85 0.62
C ASP A 293 1.74 -20.46 1.07
N ASN A 294 2.16 -20.86 2.28
CA ASN A 294 3.47 -20.52 2.85
C ASN A 294 4.55 -21.59 2.64
N GLN A 295 4.29 -22.60 1.81
CA GLN A 295 5.19 -23.75 1.62
C GLN A 295 6.63 -23.39 1.23
N SER A 296 6.81 -22.24 0.56
CA SER A 296 8.13 -21.75 0.12
C SER A 296 9.10 -21.54 1.28
N TRP A 297 8.63 -21.20 2.48
CA TRP A 297 9.47 -20.96 3.65
C TRP A 297 9.18 -21.90 4.83
N VAL A 298 7.95 -22.42 4.99
CA VAL A 298 7.61 -23.31 6.12
C VAL A 298 8.48 -24.58 6.15
N ARG A 299 8.85 -25.14 4.98
CA ARG A 299 9.76 -26.31 4.92
C ARG A 299 11.11 -26.04 5.57
N ARG A 300 11.62 -24.83 5.42
CA ARG A 300 12.94 -24.39 5.91
C ARG A 300 12.87 -23.82 7.32
N ASN A 301 11.71 -23.29 7.70
CA ASN A 301 11.46 -22.60 8.95
C ASN A 301 10.11 -23.06 9.56
N PRO A 302 9.97 -24.33 9.97
CA PRO A 302 8.67 -24.91 10.36
C PRO A 302 8.07 -24.28 11.62
N LYS A 303 8.89 -23.61 12.43
CA LYS A 303 8.45 -22.88 13.64
C LYS A 303 8.14 -21.41 13.39
N PHE A 304 8.46 -20.87 12.21
CA PHE A 304 8.27 -19.45 11.93
C PHE A 304 6.80 -19.13 11.71
N HIS A 305 6.36 -17.98 12.21
CA HIS A 305 5.00 -17.48 12.17
C HIS A 305 5.01 -15.98 12.51
N ASP A 306 3.91 -15.29 12.21
CA ASP A 306 3.75 -13.89 12.59
C ASP A 306 3.88 -13.70 14.09
N THR A 307 4.60 -12.66 14.49
CA THR A 307 4.71 -12.24 15.90
C THR A 307 4.10 -10.85 16.05
N PRO A 308 3.10 -10.65 16.93
CA PRO A 308 2.49 -9.35 17.12
C PRO A 308 3.39 -8.42 17.95
N ALA A 309 3.23 -7.11 17.77
CA ALA A 309 3.88 -6.10 18.61
C ALA A 309 3.19 -5.90 19.97
N ARG A 310 1.96 -6.41 20.11
CA ARG A 310 1.10 -6.24 21.29
C ARG A 310 0.60 -7.59 21.78
N ASP A 311 0.26 -7.65 23.07
CA ASP A 311 -0.45 -8.79 23.61
C ASP A 311 -1.86 -8.87 22.99
N TYR A 312 -2.19 -10.03 22.45
CA TYR A 312 -3.50 -10.30 21.86
C TYR A 312 -4.16 -11.49 22.54
N VAL A 313 -5.45 -11.35 22.83
CA VAL A 313 -6.29 -12.47 23.29
C VAL A 313 -7.05 -13.00 22.08
N VAL A 314 -6.89 -14.29 21.76
CA VAL A 314 -7.48 -14.90 20.56
C VAL A 314 -8.71 -15.77 20.87
N TYR A 315 -9.56 -15.98 19.87
CA TYR A 315 -10.77 -16.82 19.97
C TYR A 315 -10.53 -18.34 19.89
N GLY A 316 -9.29 -18.79 19.68
CA GLY A 316 -9.04 -20.23 19.46
C GLY A 316 -9.65 -20.77 18.16
N LYS A 317 -9.81 -19.91 17.13
CA LYS A 317 -10.34 -20.34 15.84
C LYS A 317 -9.21 -20.87 14.98
N ASP A 318 -9.14 -22.18 14.88
CA ASP A 318 -8.13 -22.86 14.10
C ASP A 318 -8.60 -23.15 12.68
N PHE A 319 -7.64 -23.23 11.78
CA PHE A 319 -7.88 -23.42 10.36
C PHE A 319 -7.33 -24.76 9.90
N ILE A 320 -8.23 -25.58 9.36
CA ILE A 320 -7.92 -26.93 8.90
C ILE A 320 -7.37 -26.86 7.48
N THR A 321 -6.17 -27.39 7.27
CA THR A 321 -5.59 -27.55 5.93
C THR A 321 -4.94 -28.91 5.74
N ASN A 322 -4.78 -29.33 4.49
CA ASN A 322 -4.01 -30.53 4.15
C ASN A 322 -2.55 -30.31 4.53
N ASN A 323 -1.93 -31.27 5.22
CA ASN A 323 -0.53 -31.18 5.58
C ASN A 323 0.37 -31.37 4.33
N PRO A 324 1.08 -30.34 3.86
CA PRO A 324 1.93 -30.44 2.67
C PRO A 324 3.23 -31.24 2.91
N PHE A 325 3.50 -31.64 4.15
CA PHE A 325 4.69 -32.42 4.54
C PHE A 325 4.39 -33.89 4.85
N ASN A 326 3.12 -34.28 4.85
CA ASN A 326 2.70 -35.67 5.01
C ASN A 326 1.75 -36.07 3.88
N PRO A 327 2.27 -36.66 2.78
CA PRO A 327 1.47 -37.08 1.62
C PRO A 327 0.39 -38.12 1.95
N GLU A 328 0.51 -38.84 3.07
CA GLU A 328 -0.47 -39.85 3.52
C GLU A 328 -1.68 -39.24 4.28
N GLY A 329 -1.79 -37.91 4.36
CA GLY A 329 -3.10 -37.26 4.36
C GLY A 329 -3.79 -36.96 5.69
N SER A 330 -3.06 -36.61 6.76
CA SER A 330 -3.71 -36.00 7.93
C SER A 330 -3.89 -34.49 7.71
N ALA A 331 -5.12 -34.00 7.77
CA ALA A 331 -5.37 -32.56 7.92
C ALA A 331 -4.78 -32.06 9.25
N VAL A 332 -4.31 -30.81 9.27
CA VAL A 332 -3.77 -30.17 10.47
C VAL A 332 -4.50 -28.87 10.76
N GLU A 333 -4.65 -28.58 12.04
CA GLU A 333 -5.23 -27.34 12.56
C GLU A 333 -4.11 -26.35 12.86
N THR A 334 -4.23 -25.14 12.33
CA THR A 334 -3.29 -24.05 12.61
C THR A 334 -4.03 -22.84 13.16
N GLY A 335 -3.58 -22.36 14.31
CA GLY A 335 -4.10 -21.16 14.94
C GLY A 335 -3.50 -19.87 14.37
N ALA A 336 -4.11 -18.75 14.75
CA ALA A 336 -3.58 -17.42 14.52
C ALA A 336 -2.27 -17.20 15.29
N PHE A 337 -1.27 -16.61 14.63
CA PHE A 337 0.05 -16.35 15.20
C PHE A 337 0.70 -17.62 15.79
N LYS A 338 0.53 -18.75 15.11
CA LYS A 338 1.11 -20.03 15.51
C LYS A 338 1.94 -20.65 14.39
N PRO A 339 2.96 -21.46 14.72
CA PRO A 339 3.59 -22.35 13.75
C PRO A 339 2.56 -23.23 13.05
N PHE A 340 2.88 -23.67 11.82
CA PHE A 340 2.04 -24.58 11.07
C PHE A 340 1.70 -25.84 11.88
N GLY A 341 0.43 -26.22 11.92
CA GLY A 341 -0.07 -27.39 12.64
C GLY A 341 -0.17 -27.23 14.17
N VAL A 342 -0.04 -26.00 14.69
CA VAL A 342 -0.23 -25.71 16.12
C VAL A 342 -1.54 -24.92 16.31
N PRO A 343 -2.55 -25.48 16.99
CA PRO A 343 -3.79 -24.79 17.28
C PRO A 343 -3.65 -23.74 18.38
N ASN A 344 -4.59 -22.80 18.44
CA ASN A 344 -4.78 -21.92 19.58
C ASN A 344 -5.74 -22.53 20.60
N GLN A 345 -5.69 -22.03 21.84
CA GLN A 345 -6.79 -22.22 22.79
C GLN A 345 -7.69 -20.97 22.82
N ASP A 346 -8.99 -21.15 23.07
CA ASP A 346 -9.88 -20.00 23.26
C ASP A 346 -9.46 -19.18 24.49
N GLY A 347 -9.25 -17.88 24.31
CA GLY A 347 -8.75 -16.99 25.37
C GLY A 347 -7.23 -17.05 25.57
N GLU A 348 -6.49 -17.78 24.72
CA GLU A 348 -5.03 -17.76 24.74
C GLU A 348 -4.50 -16.33 24.54
N VAL A 349 -3.46 -15.98 25.30
CA VAL A 349 -2.72 -14.73 25.15
C VAL A 349 -1.50 -14.97 24.27
N ILE A 350 -1.52 -14.43 23.05
CA ILE A 350 -0.34 -14.32 22.20
C ILE A 350 0.45 -13.12 22.67
N LYS A 351 1.68 -13.36 23.14
CA LYS A 351 2.53 -12.31 23.69
C LYS A 351 3.14 -11.43 22.61
N GLY A 352 3.06 -10.12 22.81
CA GLY A 352 3.74 -9.15 22.00
C GLY A 352 5.25 -9.28 22.13
N ASN A 353 5.98 -8.91 21.07
CA ASN A 353 7.44 -8.88 21.08
C ASN A 353 7.95 -7.61 20.39
N LEU A 354 9.14 -7.14 20.78
CA LEU A 354 9.83 -6.08 20.05
C LEU A 354 10.08 -6.50 18.61
N TYR A 355 10.57 -7.72 18.37
CA TYR A 355 10.76 -8.30 17.06
C TYR A 355 9.43 -8.87 16.54
N ALA A 356 8.60 -7.96 16.04
CA ALA A 356 7.29 -8.19 15.47
C ALA A 356 7.27 -8.06 13.94
N ASN A 357 6.13 -8.50 13.38
CA ASN A 357 5.75 -8.44 11.98
C ASN A 357 4.66 -7.38 11.75
N GLY A 358 4.56 -6.86 10.53
CA GLY A 358 3.52 -5.89 10.17
C GLY A 358 3.71 -4.54 10.89
N VAL A 359 4.96 -4.09 10.97
CA VAL A 359 5.39 -2.97 11.82
C VAL A 359 6.25 -1.96 11.08
N VAL A 360 6.27 -0.75 11.62
CA VAL A 360 7.30 0.27 11.42
C VAL A 360 8.18 0.30 12.65
N TYR A 361 9.48 0.18 12.47
CA TYR A 361 10.47 0.38 13.51
C TYR A 361 11.06 1.79 13.47
N ARG A 362 11.56 2.23 14.62
CA ARG A 362 12.41 3.42 14.79
C ARG A 362 13.62 3.06 15.64
N CYS A 363 14.81 3.53 15.29
CA CYS A 363 16.02 3.39 16.11
C CYS A 363 17.04 4.52 15.85
N ASN A 364 18.03 4.67 16.70
CA ASN A 364 19.13 5.61 16.47
C ASN A 364 19.96 5.21 15.23
N LEU A 365 20.74 6.14 14.68
CA LEU A 365 21.60 5.89 13.52
C LEU A 365 22.68 4.81 13.75
N ASP A 366 22.97 4.47 15.01
CA ASP A 366 23.87 3.39 15.39
C ASP A 366 23.14 2.05 15.66
N GLY A 367 21.81 2.02 15.49
CA GLY A 367 20.96 0.86 15.74
C GLY A 367 20.44 0.72 17.18
N SER A 368 20.91 1.56 18.11
CA SER A 368 20.44 1.53 19.50
C SER A 368 19.00 2.05 19.64
N ASP A 369 18.37 1.75 20.78
CA ASP A 369 16.99 2.15 21.09
C ASP A 369 15.96 1.75 20.02
N LEU A 370 16.03 0.49 19.59
CA LEU A 370 15.05 -0.08 18.67
C LEU A 370 13.66 -0.14 19.32
N GLN A 371 12.67 0.45 18.66
CA GLN A 371 11.30 0.52 19.12
C GLN A 371 10.32 0.22 17.97
N VAL A 372 9.18 -0.37 18.29
CA VAL A 372 8.04 -0.42 17.36
C VAL A 372 7.37 0.96 17.37
N TYR A 373 7.47 1.67 16.25
CA TYR A 373 6.84 2.97 16.06
C TYR A 373 5.34 2.84 15.77
N ALA A 374 4.94 1.86 14.95
CA ALA A 374 3.55 1.57 14.62
C ALA A 374 3.38 0.09 14.22
N ASP A 375 2.16 -0.45 14.34
CA ASP A 375 1.86 -1.85 14.07
C ASP A 375 0.48 -2.07 13.43
N GLY A 376 0.17 -3.31 13.05
CA GLY A 376 -1.10 -3.67 12.41
C GLY A 376 -1.16 -3.31 10.93
N LEU A 377 -0.01 -3.26 10.26
CA LEU A 377 0.11 -3.19 8.79
C LEU A 377 0.33 -4.62 8.24
N ARG A 378 0.14 -4.84 6.93
CA ARG A 378 0.37 -6.17 6.32
C ARG A 378 1.73 -6.24 5.64
N ASN A 379 1.89 -5.53 4.53
CA ASN A 379 3.11 -5.45 3.75
C ASN A 379 3.46 -3.96 3.50
N PRO A 380 3.85 -3.23 4.56
CA PRO A 380 4.30 -1.85 4.43
C PRO A 380 5.62 -1.79 3.66
N PHE A 381 5.58 -1.43 2.37
CA PHE A 381 6.71 -1.60 1.47
C PHE A 381 7.47 -0.29 1.20
N GLY A 382 6.75 0.81 0.95
CA GLY A 382 7.32 2.14 0.78
C GLY A 382 7.06 3.01 2.00
N LEU A 383 8.05 3.83 2.39
CA LEU A 383 7.88 4.83 3.43
C LEU A 383 8.67 6.10 3.10
N THR A 384 8.09 7.26 3.41
CA THR A 384 8.82 8.53 3.36
C THR A 384 8.20 9.57 4.28
N PHE A 385 8.99 10.55 4.66
CA PHE A 385 8.50 11.75 5.34
C PHE A 385 8.11 12.79 4.30
N SER A 386 6.93 13.38 4.46
CA SER A 386 6.52 14.51 3.64
C SER A 386 7.40 15.73 3.94
N PRO A 387 7.97 16.39 2.91
CA PRO A 387 8.77 17.59 3.12
C PRO A 387 7.92 18.81 3.52
N PHE A 388 6.58 18.72 3.44
CA PHE A 388 5.66 19.82 3.71
C PHE A 388 5.20 19.89 5.16
N ASP A 389 4.93 18.74 5.77
CA ASP A 389 4.38 18.63 7.12
C ASP A 389 5.15 17.67 8.03
N GLN A 390 6.26 17.10 7.53
CA GLN A 390 7.16 16.20 8.26
C GLN A 390 6.47 14.94 8.82
N LYS A 391 5.28 14.59 8.30
CA LYS A 391 4.59 13.37 8.70
C LYS A 391 5.10 12.17 7.92
N LEU A 392 5.04 11.01 8.57
CA LEU A 392 5.38 9.73 7.96
C LEU A 392 4.20 9.21 7.13
N TYR A 393 4.47 8.89 5.87
CA TYR A 393 3.52 8.25 4.97
C TYR A 393 4.04 6.89 4.53
N ILE A 394 3.14 5.92 4.36
CA ILE A 394 3.48 4.53 4.01
C ILE A 394 2.52 3.98 2.97
N THR A 395 3.04 3.22 2.02
CA THR A 395 2.26 2.31 1.17
C THR A 395 2.25 0.90 1.78
N ASP A 396 1.09 0.27 1.83
CA ASP A 396 0.87 -1.05 2.44
C ASP A 396 0.06 -1.95 1.50
N ASN A 397 0.63 -3.07 1.05
CA ASN A 397 -0.06 -3.94 0.09
C ASN A 397 -1.13 -4.80 0.77
N GLY A 398 -2.32 -4.81 0.17
CA GLY A 398 -3.52 -5.50 0.65
C GLY A 398 -3.40 -7.03 0.63
N ALA A 399 -4.29 -7.68 1.37
CA ALA A 399 -4.37 -9.13 1.46
C ALA A 399 -4.91 -9.81 0.18
N ASP A 400 -4.50 -11.07 0.01
CA ASP A 400 -4.81 -11.86 -1.17
C ASP A 400 -5.89 -12.93 -0.90
N ASN A 401 -6.55 -13.37 -1.97
CA ASN A 401 -7.40 -14.56 -1.95
C ASN A 401 -6.55 -15.85 -1.95
N ARG A 402 -5.80 -16.07 -0.87
CA ARG A 402 -4.96 -17.26 -0.68
C ARG A 402 -4.86 -17.69 0.78
N GLY A 403 -4.40 -18.93 0.97
CA GLY A 403 -4.17 -19.53 2.27
C GLY A 403 -5.43 -19.98 3.00
N SER A 404 -5.27 -20.29 4.28
CA SER A 404 -6.33 -20.88 5.12
C SER A 404 -7.41 -19.89 5.52
N ARG A 405 -7.09 -18.59 5.50
CA ARG A 405 -7.99 -17.48 5.81
C ARG A 405 -7.90 -16.43 4.69
N PRO A 406 -8.42 -16.74 3.48
CA PRO A 406 -8.28 -15.86 2.34
C PRO A 406 -9.13 -14.60 2.50
N ILE A 407 -8.64 -13.48 1.94
CA ILE A 407 -9.31 -12.18 1.95
C ILE A 407 -9.50 -11.76 0.49
N ASN A 408 -10.75 -11.51 0.08
CA ASN A 408 -11.04 -11.18 -1.31
C ASN A 408 -10.89 -9.67 -1.59
N GLU A 409 -10.20 -9.31 -2.68
CA GLU A 409 -10.13 -7.92 -3.19
C GLU A 409 -9.85 -6.85 -2.13
N ASP A 410 -8.88 -7.12 -1.25
CA ASP A 410 -8.35 -6.08 -0.38
C ASP A 410 -7.61 -5.04 -1.22
N TRP A 411 -7.78 -3.78 -0.84
CA TRP A 411 -7.09 -2.68 -1.51
C TRP A 411 -5.65 -2.57 -1.03
N ASP A 412 -4.81 -2.01 -1.88
CA ASP A 412 -3.52 -1.46 -1.44
C ASP A 412 -3.77 -0.08 -0.81
N ASN A 413 -2.98 0.29 0.20
CA ASN A 413 -3.31 1.42 1.05
C ASN A 413 -2.20 2.46 1.06
N PHE A 414 -2.58 3.75 1.17
CA PHE A 414 -1.68 4.84 1.49
C PHE A 414 -2.06 5.43 2.86
N TRP A 415 -1.16 5.34 3.84
CA TRP A 415 -1.42 5.70 5.23
C TRP A 415 -0.65 6.94 5.68
N GLU A 416 -1.27 7.78 6.51
CA GLU A 416 -0.54 8.67 7.44
C GLU A 416 -0.23 7.86 8.70
N VAL A 417 1.06 7.61 8.96
CA VAL A 417 1.50 6.75 10.07
C VAL A 417 1.92 7.56 11.29
N LYS A 418 1.35 7.20 12.46
CA LYS A 418 1.56 7.87 13.74
C LYS A 418 2.18 6.93 14.75
N GLU A 419 2.99 7.50 15.63
CA GLU A 419 3.57 6.79 16.76
C GLU A 419 2.48 6.09 17.58
N ASN A 420 2.74 4.85 17.97
CA ASN A 420 1.85 3.93 18.68
C ASN A 420 0.52 3.62 17.95
N GLY A 421 0.40 3.94 16.67
CA GLY A 421 -0.78 3.66 15.86
C GLY A 421 -0.94 2.17 15.55
N TRP A 422 -2.18 1.67 15.66
CA TRP A 422 -2.57 0.34 15.18
C TRP A 422 -3.43 0.46 13.92
N TYR A 423 -2.99 -0.18 12.82
CA TYR A 423 -3.56 -0.01 11.48
C TYR A 423 -4.48 -1.14 11.03
N GLY A 424 -4.70 -2.13 11.90
CA GLY A 424 -5.85 -3.02 11.81
C GLY A 424 -5.57 -4.49 11.51
N TRP A 425 -4.47 -4.81 10.83
CA TRP A 425 -4.11 -6.19 10.57
C TRP A 425 -3.92 -6.95 11.92
N PRO A 426 -4.44 -8.19 12.06
CA PRO A 426 -4.94 -9.07 11.00
C PRO A 426 -6.47 -9.09 10.83
N ASP A 427 -7.21 -8.26 11.56
CA ASP A 427 -8.67 -8.33 11.60
C ASP A 427 -9.37 -7.19 10.88
N PHE A 428 -8.61 -6.20 10.43
CA PHE A 428 -9.05 -5.14 9.55
C PHE A 428 -8.14 -5.09 8.33
N PHE A 429 -8.76 -4.97 7.18
CA PHE A 429 -8.13 -4.93 5.86
C PHE A 429 -8.60 -3.63 5.20
N SER A 430 -7.65 -2.77 4.84
CA SER A 430 -7.93 -1.42 4.33
C SER A 430 -8.90 -0.61 5.22
N GLY A 431 -8.81 -0.78 6.54
CA GLY A 431 -9.66 -0.10 7.53
C GLY A 431 -11.09 -0.64 7.67
N LEU A 432 -11.44 -1.73 6.97
CA LEU A 432 -12.72 -2.43 7.09
C LEU A 432 -12.54 -3.75 7.86
N PRO A 433 -13.54 -4.20 8.65
CA PRO A 433 -13.44 -5.44 9.39
C PRO A 433 -13.37 -6.65 8.44
N ALA A 434 -12.54 -7.64 8.76
CA ALA A 434 -12.41 -8.91 8.01
C ALA A 434 -13.76 -9.61 7.79
N THR A 435 -14.73 -9.40 8.68
CA THR A 435 -16.09 -9.93 8.58
C THR A 435 -16.97 -9.19 7.56
N SER A 436 -16.47 -8.15 6.89
CA SER A 436 -17.18 -7.46 5.82
C SER A 436 -17.56 -8.45 4.71
N PRO A 437 -18.78 -8.38 4.14
CA PRO A 437 -19.17 -9.23 3.02
C PRO A 437 -18.22 -9.14 1.81
N ARG A 438 -17.59 -7.98 1.58
CA ARG A 438 -16.64 -7.76 0.47
C ARG A 438 -15.47 -8.74 0.49
N PHE A 439 -14.95 -9.07 1.68
CA PHE A 439 -13.79 -9.95 1.83
C PHE A 439 -14.12 -11.44 1.72
N ARG A 440 -15.40 -11.79 1.56
CA ARG A 440 -15.80 -13.19 1.41
C ARG A 440 -15.40 -13.69 0.03
N VAL A 441 -14.67 -14.80 0.02
CA VAL A 441 -14.40 -15.56 -1.20
C VAL A 441 -15.55 -16.55 -1.43
N GLU A 442 -16.06 -16.61 -2.65
CA GLU A 442 -17.11 -17.55 -3.02
C GLU A 442 -16.66 -19.01 -2.79
N GLY A 443 -17.55 -19.84 -2.25
CA GLY A 443 -17.25 -21.24 -1.93
C GLY A 443 -16.29 -21.45 -0.75
N LYS A 444 -15.83 -20.39 -0.07
CA LYS A 444 -14.97 -20.48 1.13
C LYS A 444 -15.72 -20.03 2.40
N PRO A 445 -15.27 -20.46 3.59
CA PRO A 445 -15.77 -19.93 4.85
C PRO A 445 -15.63 -18.41 4.90
N LYS A 446 -16.63 -17.74 5.47
CA LYS A 446 -16.57 -16.29 5.71
C LYS A 446 -15.42 -15.98 6.68
N PRO A 447 -14.53 -15.03 6.39
CA PRO A 447 -13.50 -14.63 7.34
C PRO A 447 -14.13 -14.12 8.64
N THR A 448 -13.51 -14.48 9.76
CA THR A 448 -13.94 -14.02 11.08
C THR A 448 -12.78 -13.38 11.82
N PHE A 449 -13.09 -12.62 12.89
CA PHE A 449 -12.07 -12.09 13.76
C PHE A 449 -11.30 -13.19 14.48
N LEU A 450 -9.98 -12.99 14.55
CA LEU A 450 -9.04 -13.81 15.31
C LEU A 450 -8.94 -13.29 16.74
N LEU A 451 -9.02 -11.97 16.93
CA LEU A 451 -8.83 -11.30 18.22
C LEU A 451 -10.15 -11.10 18.95
N LYS A 452 -10.17 -11.38 20.26
CA LYS A 452 -11.32 -11.09 21.15
C LYS A 452 -11.50 -9.60 21.44
N SER A 453 -10.41 -8.85 21.37
CA SER A 453 -10.39 -7.40 21.59
C SER A 453 -9.36 -6.75 20.68
N HIS A 454 -9.76 -5.65 20.04
CA HIS A 454 -8.91 -4.91 19.13
C HIS A 454 -8.42 -3.61 19.79
N PRO A 455 -7.18 -3.17 19.55
CA PRO A 455 -6.81 -1.77 19.72
C PRO A 455 -7.74 -0.86 18.91
N LYS A 456 -7.79 0.43 19.25
CA LYS A 456 -8.48 1.39 18.40
C LYS A 456 -7.67 1.62 17.14
N LEU A 457 -8.32 1.58 15.97
CA LEU A 457 -7.68 1.99 14.72
C LEU A 457 -7.14 3.41 14.85
N ALA A 458 -5.88 3.59 14.42
CA ALA A 458 -5.22 4.89 14.43
C ALA A 458 -5.84 5.88 13.43
N GLY A 459 -6.43 5.36 12.35
CA GLY A 459 -7.10 6.12 11.30
C GLY A 459 -7.59 5.21 10.18
N GLN A 460 -8.05 5.82 9.09
CA GLN A 460 -8.35 5.16 7.82
C GLN A 460 -7.23 5.41 6.80
N PRO A 461 -7.13 4.59 5.74
CA PRO A 461 -6.27 4.91 4.60
C PRO A 461 -6.64 6.30 4.06
N ILE A 462 -5.64 7.09 3.69
CA ILE A 462 -5.85 8.38 3.02
C ILE A 462 -6.50 8.14 1.67
N VAL A 463 -5.95 7.18 0.92
CA VAL A 463 -6.50 6.63 -0.31
C VAL A 463 -6.34 5.10 -0.32
N ARG A 464 -7.19 4.44 -1.09
CA ARG A 464 -7.13 3.03 -1.43
C ARG A 464 -6.83 2.90 -2.92
N PHE A 465 -5.80 2.16 -3.26
CA PHE A 465 -5.46 1.82 -4.64
C PHE A 465 -6.17 0.53 -5.05
N GLU A 466 -6.30 0.32 -6.36
CA GLU A 466 -6.86 -0.93 -6.90
C GLU A 466 -6.23 -2.18 -6.26
N PRO A 467 -7.04 -3.22 -5.98
CA PRO A 467 -6.53 -4.49 -5.50
C PRO A 467 -5.39 -5.02 -6.38
N HIS A 468 -4.34 -5.54 -5.74
CA HIS A 468 -3.18 -6.10 -6.42
C HIS A 468 -2.40 -5.11 -7.31
N SER A 469 -2.61 -3.80 -7.17
CA SER A 469 -1.76 -2.78 -7.82
C SER A 469 -0.29 -2.86 -7.40
N SER A 470 0.00 -3.47 -6.24
CA SER A 470 1.34 -3.57 -5.65
C SER A 470 1.98 -2.18 -5.56
N SER A 471 1.26 -1.27 -4.90
CA SER A 471 1.66 0.12 -4.70
C SER A 471 2.85 0.18 -3.74
N ASN A 472 4.01 0.57 -4.26
CA ASN A 472 5.30 0.41 -3.60
C ASN A 472 5.91 1.78 -3.27
N LYS A 473 7.15 2.05 -3.65
CA LYS A 473 7.85 3.23 -3.15
C LYS A 473 7.43 4.49 -3.91
N PHE A 474 7.52 5.61 -3.21
CA PHE A 474 7.01 6.88 -3.67
C PHE A 474 7.85 8.05 -3.16
N SER A 475 7.65 9.21 -3.77
CA SER A 475 8.21 10.49 -3.35
C SER A 475 7.23 11.63 -3.63
N PHE A 476 7.44 12.79 -3.01
CA PHE A 476 6.59 13.96 -3.18
C PHE A 476 7.19 14.92 -4.20
N SER A 477 6.35 15.48 -5.08
CA SER A 477 6.78 16.60 -5.92
C SER A 477 6.92 17.86 -5.07
N THR A 478 8.10 18.47 -5.10
CA THR A 478 8.40 19.73 -4.39
C THR A 478 8.72 20.89 -5.33
N ASN A 479 9.00 20.61 -6.60
CA ASN A 479 9.40 21.61 -7.58
C ASN A 479 8.20 22.09 -8.43
N ARG A 480 7.99 23.41 -8.47
CA ARG A 480 6.93 24.03 -9.28
C ARG A 480 7.16 23.87 -10.78
N SER A 481 8.41 23.80 -11.23
CA SER A 481 8.76 23.62 -12.63
C SER A 481 8.36 22.22 -13.11
N PHE A 482 8.54 21.19 -12.28
CA PHE A 482 7.94 19.88 -12.56
C PHE A 482 6.41 19.98 -12.51
N GLY A 483 5.85 20.51 -11.42
CA GLY A 483 4.40 20.64 -11.24
C GLY A 483 3.84 19.64 -10.23
N PHE A 484 2.54 19.69 -9.98
CA PHE A 484 1.86 18.81 -9.00
C PHE A 484 2.46 18.87 -7.58
N VAL A 485 2.94 20.06 -7.18
CA VAL A 485 3.59 20.26 -5.88
C VAL A 485 2.66 19.82 -4.75
N GLY A 486 3.16 18.96 -3.87
CA GLY A 486 2.40 18.38 -2.76
C GLY A 486 1.79 17.01 -3.04
N GLU A 487 1.71 16.57 -4.30
CA GLU A 487 1.24 15.23 -4.65
C GLU A 487 2.33 14.18 -4.50
N ALA A 488 1.94 12.97 -4.10
CA ALA A 488 2.84 11.81 -4.00
C ALA A 488 2.82 11.01 -5.31
N PHE A 489 3.99 10.67 -5.84
CA PHE A 489 4.15 9.83 -7.03
C PHE A 489 4.52 8.42 -6.62
N VAL A 490 3.65 7.44 -6.93
CA VAL A 490 3.73 6.07 -6.42
C VAL A 490 3.96 5.11 -7.58
N GLY A 491 5.02 4.29 -7.49
CA GLY A 491 5.23 3.18 -8.43
C GLY A 491 4.32 1.99 -8.09
N GLN A 492 3.57 1.50 -9.08
CA GLN A 492 2.68 0.34 -8.96
C GLN A 492 3.23 -0.83 -9.78
N LEU A 493 3.80 -1.82 -9.08
CA LEU A 493 4.53 -2.94 -9.68
C LEU A 493 3.58 -3.94 -10.38
N GLY A 494 2.34 -3.97 -9.94
CA GLY A 494 1.27 -4.84 -10.41
C GLY A 494 1.34 -6.28 -9.94
N GLY A 495 0.21 -6.99 -10.02
CA GLY A 495 0.10 -8.39 -9.66
C GLY A 495 0.99 -9.31 -10.52
N MET A 496 1.16 -10.56 -10.10
CA MET A 496 1.96 -11.55 -10.86
C MET A 496 1.42 -11.78 -12.27
N ASP A 497 0.10 -11.62 -12.48
CA ASP A 497 -0.56 -11.76 -13.77
C ASP A 497 -0.43 -10.53 -14.69
N GLY A 498 0.07 -9.41 -14.16
CA GLY A 498 0.29 -8.17 -14.91
C GLY A 498 -0.99 -7.47 -15.35
N LYS A 499 -2.11 -7.62 -14.63
CA LYS A 499 -3.39 -6.97 -14.99
C LYS A 499 -3.68 -5.66 -14.27
N SER A 500 -3.35 -5.58 -12.98
CA SER A 500 -3.54 -4.37 -12.17
C SER A 500 -2.20 -3.69 -11.92
N GLY A 501 -2.20 -2.37 -11.71
CA GLY A 501 -0.98 -1.59 -11.55
C GLY A 501 -0.27 -1.35 -12.88
N LEU A 502 1.03 -1.70 -12.97
CA LEU A 502 1.91 -1.44 -14.12
C LEU A 502 1.97 0.04 -14.52
N LYS A 503 1.99 0.91 -13.51
CA LYS A 503 1.82 2.34 -13.71
C LYS A 503 2.57 3.16 -12.66
N VAL A 504 2.68 4.46 -12.91
CA VAL A 504 2.99 5.45 -11.88
C VAL A 504 1.75 6.30 -11.72
N VAL A 505 1.28 6.46 -10.48
CA VAL A 505 0.14 7.32 -10.15
C VAL A 505 0.60 8.51 -9.32
N ARG A 506 -0.08 9.64 -9.47
CA ARG A 506 0.00 10.77 -8.55
C ARG A 506 -1.20 10.77 -7.61
N VAL A 507 -0.95 11.06 -6.33
CA VAL A 507 -1.93 11.05 -5.24
C VAL A 507 -1.99 12.42 -4.60
N ASN A 508 -3.18 13.02 -4.65
CA ASN A 508 -3.46 14.24 -3.92
C ASN A 508 -3.98 13.90 -2.52
N LEU A 509 -3.17 14.14 -1.48
CA LEU A 509 -3.51 13.76 -0.10
C LEU A 509 -4.65 14.59 0.51
N GLU A 510 -4.96 15.76 -0.07
CA GLU A 510 -6.04 16.61 0.42
C GLU A 510 -7.41 16.15 -0.12
N THR A 511 -7.48 15.85 -1.42
CA THR A 511 -8.72 15.45 -2.10
C THR A 511 -8.96 13.94 -2.11
N GLY A 512 -7.89 13.16 -1.89
CA GLY A 512 -7.89 11.72 -2.06
C GLY A 512 -8.03 11.28 -3.52
N GLN A 513 -7.75 12.16 -4.48
CA GLN A 513 -7.80 11.82 -5.91
C GLN A 513 -6.49 11.13 -6.34
N ILE A 514 -6.64 10.11 -7.17
CA ILE A 514 -5.54 9.36 -7.79
C ILE A 514 -5.62 9.60 -9.30
N ARG A 515 -4.49 9.92 -9.92
CA ARG A 515 -4.39 10.12 -11.37
C ARG A 515 -3.24 9.30 -11.92
N ASP A 516 -3.49 8.59 -13.00
CA ASP A 516 -2.45 7.91 -13.76
C ASP A 516 -1.49 8.98 -14.33
N PHE A 517 -0.20 8.80 -14.10
CA PHE A 517 0.85 9.68 -14.61
C PHE A 517 1.63 8.99 -15.73
N TYR A 518 1.90 7.69 -15.58
CA TYR A 518 2.40 6.79 -16.63
C TYR A 518 1.60 5.48 -16.54
N THR A 519 1.11 4.94 -17.66
CA THR A 519 0.39 3.67 -17.69
C THR A 519 0.89 2.80 -18.83
N ASN A 520 1.23 1.55 -18.52
CA ASN A 520 1.56 0.52 -19.50
C ASN A 520 0.27 -0.18 -19.99
N HIS A 521 0.00 -0.13 -21.30
CA HIS A 521 -1.21 -0.70 -21.90
C HIS A 521 -1.01 -2.09 -22.49
N VAL A 522 0.23 -2.52 -22.69
CA VAL A 522 0.57 -3.81 -23.34
C VAL A 522 1.07 -4.87 -22.35
N GLY A 523 1.20 -4.51 -21.08
CA GLY A 523 1.58 -5.44 -20.02
C GLY A 523 3.06 -5.81 -20.04
N LEU A 524 3.39 -7.06 -19.71
CA LEU A 524 4.78 -7.47 -19.44
C LEU A 524 5.67 -7.54 -20.70
N GLU A 525 5.07 -7.49 -21.88
CA GLU A 525 5.76 -7.51 -23.17
C GLU A 525 6.21 -6.12 -23.65
N ILE A 526 5.88 -5.04 -22.92
CA ILE A 526 6.28 -3.68 -23.31
C ILE A 526 7.80 -3.56 -23.47
N GLU A 527 8.30 -2.98 -24.56
CA GLU A 527 9.74 -2.69 -24.73
C GLU A 527 10.06 -1.20 -24.61
N SER A 528 9.08 -0.34 -24.87
CA SER A 528 9.20 1.10 -25.02
C SER A 528 9.05 1.89 -23.70
N GLY A 529 8.75 1.23 -22.59
CA GLY A 529 8.58 1.86 -21.27
C GLY A 529 8.74 0.89 -20.09
N PRO A 530 8.62 1.38 -18.85
CA PRO A 530 8.61 0.56 -17.65
C PRO A 530 7.60 -0.60 -17.71
N LYS A 531 8.07 -1.83 -17.45
CA LYS A 531 7.23 -3.02 -17.33
C LYS A 531 6.46 -3.02 -16.01
N ARG A 532 7.19 -2.92 -14.90
CA ARG A 532 6.73 -3.03 -13.51
C ARG A 532 7.34 -1.92 -12.64
N PRO A 533 6.80 -0.69 -12.67
CA PRO A 533 7.24 0.39 -11.79
C PRO A 533 7.19 -0.02 -10.31
N VAL A 534 8.32 -0.14 -9.63
CA VAL A 534 8.39 -0.46 -8.19
C VAL A 534 8.64 0.76 -7.32
N ALA A 535 9.14 1.84 -7.91
CA ALA A 535 9.41 3.08 -7.20
C ALA A 535 9.34 4.28 -8.18
N ALA A 536 8.88 5.41 -7.66
CA ALA A 536 8.90 6.70 -8.34
C ALA A 536 9.55 7.74 -7.43
N ILE A 537 10.80 8.14 -7.74
CA ILE A 537 11.69 8.89 -6.86
C ILE A 537 12.21 10.14 -7.57
N PHE A 538 11.93 11.32 -7.04
CA PHE A 538 12.50 12.57 -7.53
C PHE A 538 14.01 12.67 -7.24
N ASN A 539 14.75 13.34 -8.13
CA ASN A 539 16.10 13.83 -7.83
C ASN A 539 16.08 14.92 -6.73
N PRO A 540 17.24 15.31 -6.18
CA PRO A 540 17.30 16.33 -5.12
C PRO A 540 16.65 17.66 -5.48
N GLU A 541 16.74 18.08 -6.75
CA GLU A 541 16.14 19.30 -7.28
C GLU A 541 14.63 19.15 -7.58
N ALA A 542 14.14 17.91 -7.59
CA ALA A 542 12.77 17.49 -7.89
C ALA A 542 12.21 17.98 -9.24
N ASP A 543 13.08 18.24 -10.21
CA ASP A 543 12.74 18.54 -11.60
C ASP A 543 12.78 17.31 -12.53
N GLU A 544 13.26 16.17 -12.03
CA GLU A 544 13.27 14.89 -12.73
C GLU A 544 12.68 13.78 -11.84
N LEU A 545 11.73 13.01 -12.37
CA LEU A 545 11.16 11.83 -11.70
C LEU A 545 11.78 10.55 -12.24
N TYR A 546 12.47 9.80 -11.38
CA TYR A 546 13.03 8.50 -11.76
C TYR A 546 12.06 7.37 -11.43
N VAL A 547 11.78 6.54 -12.43
CA VAL A 547 10.95 5.34 -12.33
C VAL A 547 11.86 4.12 -12.33
N ILE A 548 11.89 3.42 -11.21
CA ILE A 548 12.61 2.16 -11.09
C ILE A 548 11.67 1.07 -11.57
N ASP A 549 12.06 0.40 -12.65
CA ASP A 549 11.32 -0.69 -13.26
C ASP A 549 11.93 -2.03 -12.83
N PHE A 550 11.16 -2.81 -12.08
CA PHE A 550 11.60 -4.10 -11.56
C PHE A 550 11.95 -5.10 -12.67
N GLY A 551 11.32 -4.97 -13.85
CA GLY A 551 11.39 -5.94 -14.93
C GLY A 551 10.46 -7.13 -14.70
N LEU A 552 10.86 -8.33 -15.12
CA LEU A 552 10.09 -9.56 -14.98
C LEU A 552 10.34 -10.22 -13.61
N MET A 553 9.39 -11.06 -13.20
CA MET A 553 9.48 -11.96 -12.05
C MET A 553 9.47 -13.42 -12.52
N GLY A 554 9.81 -14.37 -11.64
CA GLY A 554 9.91 -15.78 -11.96
C GLY A 554 11.36 -16.27 -12.10
N PRO A 555 11.59 -17.43 -12.76
CA PRO A 555 12.91 -18.07 -12.83
C PRO A 555 14.02 -17.11 -13.23
N ARG A 556 15.13 -17.13 -12.48
CA ARG A 556 16.20 -16.13 -12.56
C ARG A 556 16.81 -16.03 -13.96
N ASP A 557 16.95 -17.15 -14.66
CA ASP A 557 17.45 -17.23 -16.03
C ASP A 557 16.59 -16.47 -17.05
N LYS A 558 15.31 -16.25 -16.74
CA LYS A 558 14.35 -15.52 -17.58
C LYS A 558 14.10 -14.08 -17.12
N SER A 559 14.29 -13.81 -15.83
CA SER A 559 13.87 -12.56 -15.21
C SER A 559 15.03 -11.63 -14.83
N ALA A 560 16.22 -12.16 -14.55
CA ALA A 560 17.39 -11.33 -14.28
C ALA A 560 17.81 -10.51 -15.52
N GLY A 561 18.25 -9.28 -15.31
CA GLY A 561 18.66 -8.38 -16.39
C GLY A 561 17.51 -7.69 -17.13
N THR A 562 16.25 -7.95 -16.75
CA THR A 562 15.08 -7.34 -17.41
C THR A 562 14.65 -6.02 -16.79
N GLY A 563 15.20 -5.66 -15.62
CA GLY A 563 14.92 -4.42 -14.94
C GLY A 563 15.61 -3.22 -15.59
N SER A 564 15.06 -2.04 -15.35
CA SER A 564 15.54 -0.79 -15.93
C SER A 564 15.29 0.40 -15.00
N VAL A 565 15.90 1.54 -15.31
CA VAL A 565 15.55 2.85 -14.73
C VAL A 565 15.20 3.79 -15.86
N TRP A 566 14.10 4.49 -15.68
CA TRP A 566 13.61 5.51 -16.59
C TRP A 566 13.56 6.85 -15.88
N ARG A 567 13.63 7.92 -16.64
CA ARG A 567 13.51 9.29 -16.19
C ARG A 567 12.32 9.93 -16.91
N ILE A 568 11.45 10.57 -16.14
CA ILE A 568 10.38 11.41 -16.64
C ILE A 568 10.73 12.86 -16.35
N VAL A 569 10.68 13.69 -17.37
CA VAL A 569 11.00 15.11 -17.32
C VAL A 569 9.92 15.90 -18.03
N ARG A 570 9.65 17.10 -17.52
CA ARG A 570 8.69 18.01 -18.15
C ARG A 570 9.28 18.57 -19.45
N ASP A 571 8.45 18.71 -20.46
CA ASP A 571 8.79 19.44 -21.67
C ASP A 571 8.76 20.95 -21.37
N ASN A 572 9.74 21.67 -21.92
CA ASN A 572 9.87 23.12 -21.76
C ASN A 572 8.85 23.89 -22.59
#